data_AF-A0A211ZHB5-F1
#
_entry.id   AF-A0A211ZHB5-F1
#
_cell.length_a   1.000
_cell.length_b   1.000
_cell.length_c   1.000
_cell.angle_alpha   90.00
_cell.angle_beta   90.00
_cell.angle_gamma   90.00
#
_symmetry.space_group_name_H-M   'P 1'
#
loop_
_entity.id
_entity.type
_entity.pdbx_description
1 polymer ?
#
loop_
_entity_poly.entity_id
_entity_poly.type
_entity_poly.pdbx_seq_one_letter_code
_entity_poly.pdbx_strand_id
1 'polypeptide(L)'
;MADDPGKGEVGEKGTGWIDWIERLVREAVARREKLERYKADESKQSPTAAKIIAEAERLGVPIHVLSDQDYRSRYPGTGGVTSNGEVYIPESALNTNGNPVLEHELLHAIFGRNPEIFDNARPLDERIKRARDLFHGMGLDADDGERFVRAIDGWPPERHVDADHTQAYVSGVDIAREKAGLPPLTDAQRDELYAGAAEREAALGIQRGPLADYAKAESPFLRMMALARAEAQWAATPQGRAHPPSGNTVEERAASLTAIIDKLASEDRLLKFKS
;
A
#
# COMPACT_ATOMS: atom_id res chain seq x y z
N MET A 1 44.18 -16.85 63.00
CA MET A 1 43.41 -15.60 62.81
C MET A 1 44.17 -14.84 61.73
N ALA A 2 43.90 -14.98 60.42
CA ALA A 2 42.62 -14.86 59.69
C ALA A 2 41.99 -13.49 59.99
N ASP A 3 41.76 -12.55 59.07
CA ASP A 3 41.71 -12.55 57.60
C ASP A 3 42.05 -11.15 57.05
N ASP A 4 42.53 -11.10 55.81
CA ASP A 4 42.66 -9.90 54.96
C ASP A 4 41.36 -9.72 54.16
N PRO A 5 40.60 -8.61 54.31
CA PRO A 5 39.34 -8.44 53.62
C PRO A 5 39.57 -7.94 52.20
N GLY A 6 39.43 -8.86 51.26
CA GLY A 6 38.64 -8.62 50.06
C GLY A 6 39.31 -7.76 48.98
N LYS A 7 39.99 -8.46 48.07
CA LYS A 7 40.01 -8.07 46.66
C LYS A 7 38.57 -7.93 46.17
N GLY A 8 38.09 -6.70 46.07
CA GLY A 8 36.87 -6.39 45.34
C GLY A 8 37.08 -6.77 43.88
N GLU A 9 36.41 -7.85 43.46
CA GLU A 9 36.26 -8.23 42.06
C GLU A 9 35.75 -7.02 41.27
N VAL A 10 36.51 -6.67 40.24
CA VAL A 10 36.07 -5.73 39.20
C VAL A 10 34.96 -6.45 38.44
N GLY A 11 33.72 -6.19 38.85
CA GLY A 11 32.53 -6.82 38.28
C GLY A 11 32.42 -6.60 36.77
N GLU A 12 32.09 -7.69 36.08
CA GLU A 12 31.77 -7.83 34.66
C GLU A 12 30.59 -6.95 34.22
N LYS A 13 30.76 -5.63 34.18
CA LYS A 13 29.76 -4.70 33.61
C LYS A 13 30.07 -4.30 32.16
N GLY A 14 31.08 -4.89 31.53
CA GLY A 14 31.54 -4.52 30.19
C GLY A 14 31.18 -5.49 29.06
N THR A 15 31.05 -6.80 29.33
CA THR A 15 30.87 -7.83 28.30
C THR A 15 29.43 -7.91 27.78
N GLY A 16 28.44 -7.91 28.67
CA GLY A 16 27.03 -8.07 28.28
C GLY A 16 26.46 -6.95 27.41
N TRP A 17 26.96 -5.70 27.55
CA TRP A 17 26.53 -4.59 26.69
C TRP A 17 27.15 -4.67 25.29
N ILE A 18 28.43 -5.04 25.20
CA ILE A 18 29.13 -5.25 23.93
C ILE A 18 28.51 -6.43 23.19
N ASP A 19 28.29 -7.57 23.87
CA ASP A 19 27.65 -8.76 23.30
C ASP A 19 26.24 -8.45 22.77
N TRP A 20 25.50 -7.61 23.49
CA TRP A 20 24.18 -7.15 23.07
C TRP A 20 24.23 -6.27 21.82
N ILE A 21 25.15 -5.30 21.74
CA ILE A 21 25.36 -4.47 20.54
C ILE A 21 25.78 -5.34 19.36
N GLU A 22 26.75 -6.25 19.55
CA GLU A 22 27.21 -7.14 18.50
C GLU A 22 26.08 -8.01 17.95
N ARG A 23 25.20 -8.51 18.83
CA ARG A 23 24.01 -9.26 18.41
C ARG A 23 23.09 -8.39 17.55
N LEU A 24 22.79 -7.16 17.97
CA LEU A 24 21.95 -6.25 17.18
C LEU A 24 22.55 -5.94 15.80
N VAL A 25 23.86 -5.73 15.73
CA VAL A 25 24.56 -5.48 14.46
C VAL A 25 24.50 -6.73 13.57
N ARG A 26 24.78 -7.92 14.12
CA ARG A 26 24.68 -9.20 13.37
C ARG A 26 23.28 -9.41 12.81
N GLU A 27 22.24 -9.17 13.61
CA GLU A 27 20.85 -9.28 13.16
C GLU A 27 20.50 -8.24 12.08
N ALA A 28 20.95 -6.99 12.22
CA ALA A 28 20.74 -5.96 11.21
C ALA A 28 21.41 -6.30 9.87
N VAL A 29 22.65 -6.81 9.92
CA VAL A 29 23.36 -7.30 8.72
C VAL A 29 22.62 -8.46 8.09
N ALA A 30 22.19 -9.46 8.87
CA ALA A 30 21.46 -10.62 8.35
C ALA A 30 20.15 -10.22 7.64
N ARG A 31 19.40 -9.26 8.21
CA ARG A 31 18.17 -8.73 7.59
C ARG A 31 18.46 -7.97 6.30
N ARG A 32 19.53 -7.17 6.26
CA ARG A 32 19.97 -6.49 5.04
C ARG A 32 20.33 -7.49 3.95
N GLU A 33 21.12 -8.52 4.27
CA GLU A 33 21.46 -9.57 3.29
C GLU A 33 20.23 -10.31 2.79
N LYS A 34 19.24 -10.57 3.68
CA LYS A 34 17.96 -11.17 3.29
C LYS A 34 17.20 -10.29 2.30
N LEU A 35 17.15 -8.98 2.53
CA LEU A 35 16.54 -8.02 1.61
C LEU A 35 17.24 -8.04 0.24
N GLU A 36 18.57 -7.99 0.21
CA GLU A 36 19.32 -8.02 -1.07
C GLU A 36 19.09 -9.33 -1.83
N ARG A 37 19.06 -10.48 -1.13
CA ARG A 37 18.71 -11.77 -1.76
C ARG A 37 17.29 -11.77 -2.30
N TYR A 38 16.32 -11.28 -1.51
CA TYR A 38 14.93 -11.16 -1.94
C TYR A 38 14.82 -10.32 -3.21
N LYS A 39 15.37 -9.10 -3.22
CA LYS A 39 15.34 -8.22 -4.41
C LYS A 39 15.95 -8.90 -5.64
N ALA A 40 17.08 -9.58 -5.47
CA ALA A 40 17.75 -10.27 -6.57
C ALA A 40 16.94 -11.46 -7.11
N ASP A 41 16.29 -12.22 -6.25
CA ASP A 41 15.52 -13.41 -6.65
C ASP A 41 14.13 -13.05 -7.18
N GLU A 42 13.48 -12.04 -6.60
CA GLU A 42 12.21 -11.49 -7.04
C GLU A 42 12.36 -10.84 -8.43
N SER A 43 13.42 -10.05 -8.65
CA SER A 43 13.70 -9.40 -9.94
C SER A 43 13.96 -10.39 -11.07
N LYS A 44 14.42 -11.62 -10.78
CA LYS A 44 14.57 -12.68 -11.78
C LYS A 44 13.25 -13.32 -12.17
N GLN A 45 12.28 -13.34 -11.24
CA GLN A 45 11.00 -14.02 -11.40
C GLN A 45 9.91 -13.11 -11.98
N SER A 46 10.05 -11.80 -11.80
CA SER A 46 9.04 -10.81 -12.21
C SER A 46 9.71 -9.56 -12.80
N PRO A 47 9.58 -9.34 -14.13
CA PRO A 47 9.94 -8.07 -14.77
C PRO A 47 9.26 -6.85 -14.14
N THR A 48 8.01 -6.97 -13.66
CA THR A 48 7.30 -5.88 -12.99
C THR A 48 7.92 -5.53 -11.64
N ALA A 49 8.19 -6.53 -10.78
CA ALA A 49 8.88 -6.32 -9.51
C ALA A 49 10.27 -5.70 -9.72
N ALA A 50 11.03 -6.20 -10.70
CA ALA A 50 12.36 -5.68 -11.03
C ALA A 50 12.34 -4.17 -11.34
N LYS A 51 11.33 -3.70 -12.07
CA LYS A 51 11.16 -2.28 -12.44
C LYS A 51 10.81 -1.41 -11.23
N ILE A 52 9.90 -1.88 -10.37
CA ILE A 52 9.51 -1.18 -9.14
C ILE A 52 10.71 -1.06 -8.20
N ILE A 53 11.46 -2.15 -8.00
CA ILE A 53 12.66 -2.17 -7.16
C ILE A 53 13.73 -1.22 -7.73
N ALA A 54 14.00 -1.29 -9.04
CA ALA A 54 14.98 -0.44 -9.69
C ALA A 54 14.63 1.05 -9.59
N GLU A 55 13.35 1.42 -9.71
CA GLU A 55 12.91 2.81 -9.54
C GLU A 55 13.09 3.28 -8.09
N ALA A 56 12.70 2.46 -7.12
CA ALA A 56 12.90 2.78 -5.70
C ALA A 56 14.39 2.99 -5.37
N GLU A 57 15.27 2.14 -5.92
CA GLU A 57 16.72 2.28 -5.78
C GLU A 57 17.24 3.56 -6.46
N ARG A 58 16.78 3.86 -7.67
CA ARG A 58 17.12 5.11 -8.39
C ARG A 58 16.73 6.35 -7.59
N LEU A 59 15.58 6.30 -6.91
CA LEU A 59 15.09 7.37 -6.05
C LEU A 59 15.77 7.38 -4.67
N GLY A 60 16.55 6.36 -4.31
CA GLY A 60 17.18 6.23 -3.01
C GLY A 60 16.16 6.07 -1.88
N VAL A 61 15.10 5.29 -2.09
CA VAL A 61 14.09 4.96 -1.07
C VAL A 61 14.76 4.14 0.05
N PRO A 62 14.76 4.62 1.31
CA PRO A 62 15.28 3.84 2.43
C PRO A 62 14.37 2.66 2.75
N ILE A 63 14.94 1.46 2.88
CA ILE A 63 14.20 0.23 3.23
C ILE A 63 14.72 -0.31 4.57
N HIS A 64 13.82 -0.48 5.52
CA HIS A 64 14.07 -0.93 6.88
C HIS A 64 13.35 -2.26 7.14
N VAL A 65 14.13 -3.33 7.29
CA VAL A 65 13.58 -4.64 7.64
C VAL A 65 13.57 -4.78 9.15
N LEU A 66 12.38 -4.97 9.71
CA LEU A 66 12.16 -5.18 11.13
C LEU A 66 11.87 -6.66 11.43
N SER A 67 12.13 -7.09 12.67
CA SER A 67 11.55 -8.36 13.12
C SER A 67 10.03 -8.29 13.06
N ASP A 68 9.33 -9.42 12.85
CA ASP A 68 7.87 -9.44 12.80
C ASP A 68 7.23 -8.93 14.10
N GLN A 69 7.91 -9.09 15.24
CA GLN A 69 7.46 -8.58 16.52
C GLN A 69 7.59 -7.06 16.59
N ASP A 70 8.75 -6.51 16.21
CA ASP A 70 8.97 -5.07 16.23
C ASP A 70 8.07 -4.35 15.23
N TYR A 71 7.90 -4.94 14.04
CA TYR A 71 7.00 -4.40 13.02
C TYR A 71 5.58 -4.29 13.57
N ARG A 72 5.02 -5.37 14.13
CA ARG A 72 3.67 -5.37 14.72
C ARG A 72 3.54 -4.40 15.88
N SER A 73 4.59 -4.21 16.68
CA SER A 73 4.59 -3.26 17.79
C SER A 73 4.58 -1.80 17.32
N ARG A 74 5.22 -1.49 16.18
CA ARG A 74 5.32 -0.11 15.65
C ARG A 74 4.18 0.24 14.71
N TYR A 75 3.70 -0.73 13.96
CA TYR A 75 2.69 -0.56 12.92
C TYR A 75 1.53 -1.56 13.12
N PRO A 76 0.71 -1.40 14.18
CA PRO A 76 -0.33 -2.37 14.54
C PRO A 76 -1.55 -2.38 13.60
N GLY A 77 -1.57 -1.57 12.53
CA GLY A 77 -2.72 -1.50 11.62
C GLY A 77 -2.55 -0.73 10.31
N THR A 78 -1.33 -0.33 9.91
CA THR A 78 -1.09 0.41 8.64
C THR A 78 0.26 0.04 8.02
N GLY A 79 0.39 0.33 6.72
CA GLY A 79 1.58 0.09 5.89
C GLY A 79 2.81 0.83 6.39
N GLY A 80 3.97 0.30 6.02
CA GLY A 80 5.25 0.71 6.58
C GLY A 80 5.88 1.91 5.89
N VAL A 81 5.13 2.76 5.19
CA VAL A 81 5.70 3.96 4.55
C VAL A 81 5.51 5.21 5.41
N THR A 82 6.60 5.91 5.69
CA THR A 82 6.57 7.19 6.40
C THR A 82 6.26 8.35 5.44
N SER A 83 5.85 9.51 5.97
CA SER A 83 5.66 10.73 5.17
C SER A 83 6.91 11.19 4.41
N ASN A 84 8.10 10.74 4.84
CA ASN A 84 9.37 11.03 4.18
C ASN A 84 9.74 9.98 3.11
N GLY A 85 8.86 9.00 2.86
CA GLY A 85 9.06 7.94 1.88
C GLY A 85 10.02 6.84 2.33
N GLU A 86 10.23 6.66 3.64
CA GLU A 86 10.95 5.50 4.17
C GLU A 86 10.03 4.30 4.25
N VAL A 87 10.50 3.14 3.79
CA VAL A 87 9.75 1.88 3.76
C VAL A 87 10.19 0.97 4.90
N TYR A 88 9.26 0.48 5.69
CA TYR A 88 9.43 -0.48 6.76
C TYR A 88 8.68 -1.75 6.39
N ILE A 89 9.32 -2.91 6.51
CA ILE A 89 8.65 -4.19 6.24
C ILE A 89 9.00 -5.22 7.31
N PRO A 90 8.07 -6.15 7.62
CA PRO A 90 8.37 -7.26 8.48
C PRO A 90 9.27 -8.27 7.77
N GLU A 91 10.13 -8.95 8.52
CA GLU A 91 11.05 -9.95 7.96
C GLU A 91 10.32 -11.10 7.23
N SER A 92 9.09 -11.44 7.64
CA SER A 92 8.24 -12.42 6.95
C SER A 92 7.77 -11.98 5.56
N ALA A 93 7.78 -10.68 5.25
CA ALA A 93 7.45 -10.16 3.92
C ALA A 93 8.50 -10.49 2.86
N LEU A 94 9.74 -10.80 3.27
CA LEU A 94 10.83 -11.16 2.37
C LEU A 94 10.75 -12.65 1.97
N ASN A 95 9.66 -13.00 1.28
CA ASN A 95 9.38 -14.33 0.76
C ASN A 95 8.86 -14.22 -0.69
N THR A 96 9.63 -14.71 -1.66
CA THR A 96 9.31 -14.59 -3.09
C THR A 96 8.09 -15.40 -3.51
N ASN A 97 7.64 -16.37 -2.70
CA ASN A 97 6.40 -17.12 -2.97
C ASN A 97 5.18 -16.52 -2.27
N GLY A 98 5.36 -15.41 -1.54
CA GLY A 98 4.31 -14.71 -0.82
C GLY A 98 3.69 -13.56 -1.63
N ASN A 99 2.88 -12.76 -0.93
CA ASN A 99 2.39 -11.49 -1.48
C ASN A 99 3.58 -10.52 -1.69
N PRO A 100 3.55 -9.69 -2.75
CA PRO A 100 4.61 -8.73 -3.06
C PRO A 100 4.52 -7.49 -2.15
N VAL A 101 4.75 -7.70 -0.85
CA VAL A 101 4.60 -6.66 0.17
C VAL A 101 5.67 -5.58 0.00
N LEU A 102 6.91 -5.93 -0.36
CA LEU A 102 7.95 -4.93 -0.58
C LEU A 102 7.54 -4.01 -1.74
N GLU A 103 7.16 -4.58 -2.88
CA GLU A 103 6.79 -3.83 -4.08
C GLU A 103 5.57 -2.94 -3.83
N HIS A 104 4.60 -3.42 -3.04
CA HIS A 104 3.46 -2.64 -2.59
C HIS A 104 3.89 -1.37 -1.84
N GLU A 105 4.74 -1.51 -0.82
CA GLU A 105 5.23 -0.36 -0.04
C GLU A 105 6.18 0.54 -0.86
N LEU A 106 6.96 -0.03 -1.79
CA LEU A 106 7.80 0.75 -2.69
C LEU A 106 6.95 1.65 -3.61
N LEU A 107 5.80 1.16 -4.10
CA LEU A 107 4.90 1.97 -4.93
C LEU A 107 4.36 3.17 -4.15
N HIS A 108 3.96 3.01 -2.88
CA HIS A 108 3.62 4.15 -2.02
C HIS A 108 4.75 5.17 -1.94
N ALA A 109 6.00 4.74 -1.74
CA ALA A 109 7.14 5.64 -1.67
C ALA A 109 7.43 6.34 -3.01
N ILE A 110 7.25 5.66 -4.14
CA ILE A 110 7.42 6.22 -5.49
C ILE A 110 6.33 7.26 -5.78
N PHE A 111 5.06 6.93 -5.53
CA PHE A 111 3.94 7.85 -5.74
C PHE A 111 3.95 9.03 -4.78
N GLY A 112 4.38 8.84 -3.53
CA GLY A 112 4.58 9.93 -2.57
C GLY A 112 5.57 11.00 -3.04
N ARG A 113 6.46 10.67 -3.99
CA ARG A 113 7.39 11.62 -4.64
C ARG A 113 6.82 12.27 -5.89
N ASN A 114 5.64 11.85 -6.34
CA ASN A 114 4.93 12.37 -7.51
C ASN A 114 3.49 12.78 -7.15
N PRO A 115 3.28 13.62 -6.12
CA PRO A 115 1.96 13.95 -5.61
C PRO A 115 1.07 14.65 -6.64
N GLU A 116 1.65 15.28 -7.65
CA GLU A 116 0.92 15.99 -8.71
C GLU A 116 0.04 15.06 -9.56
N ILE A 117 0.28 13.74 -9.54
CA ILE A 117 -0.60 12.76 -10.19
C ILE A 117 -1.99 12.72 -9.53
N PHE A 118 -2.07 13.06 -8.23
CA PHE A 118 -3.31 13.04 -7.44
C PHE A 118 -3.96 14.41 -7.28
N ASP A 119 -3.31 15.47 -7.76
CA ASP A 119 -3.75 16.85 -7.57
C ASP A 119 -4.91 17.21 -8.51
N ASN A 120 -6.15 17.03 -8.04
CA ASN A 120 -7.35 17.37 -8.82
C ASN A 120 -7.48 18.87 -9.17
N ALA A 121 -6.67 19.76 -8.59
CA ALA A 121 -6.61 21.14 -9.06
C ALA A 121 -5.95 21.27 -10.44
N ARG A 122 -5.19 20.24 -10.87
CA ARG A 122 -4.57 20.17 -12.19
C ARG A 122 -5.49 19.55 -13.24
N PRO A 123 -5.41 20.00 -14.51
CA PRO A 123 -6.13 19.38 -15.61
C PRO A 123 -5.83 17.87 -15.71
N LEU A 124 -6.86 17.08 -16.03
CA LEU A 124 -6.75 15.63 -16.17
C LEU A 124 -5.64 15.24 -17.17
N ASP A 125 -5.55 15.92 -18.31
CA ASP A 125 -4.53 15.63 -19.33
C ASP A 125 -3.09 15.85 -18.82
N GLU A 126 -2.88 16.83 -17.92
CA GLU A 126 -1.57 17.04 -17.29
C GLU A 126 -1.23 15.87 -16.36
N ARG A 127 -2.20 15.44 -15.54
CA ARG A 127 -2.03 14.30 -14.62
C ARG A 127 -1.77 13.01 -15.39
N ILE A 128 -2.52 12.76 -16.46
CA ILE A 128 -2.31 11.62 -17.38
C ILE A 128 -0.88 11.66 -17.92
N LYS A 129 -0.44 12.79 -18.47
CA LYS A 129 0.91 12.91 -19.01
C LYS A 129 1.98 12.58 -17.96
N ARG A 130 1.85 13.12 -16.74
CA ARG A 130 2.80 12.85 -15.64
C ARG A 130 2.83 11.37 -15.26
N ALA A 131 1.67 10.72 -15.16
CA ALA A 131 1.61 9.30 -14.85
C ALA A 131 2.20 8.44 -15.97
N ARG A 132 1.91 8.77 -17.24
CA ARG A 132 2.52 8.12 -18.40
C ARG A 132 4.05 8.26 -18.38
N ASP A 133 4.55 9.48 -18.13
CA ASP A 133 5.99 9.77 -18.05
C ASP A 133 6.65 9.01 -16.89
N LEU A 134 6.00 8.93 -15.72
CA LEU A 134 6.48 8.14 -14.57
C LEU A 134 6.55 6.66 -14.91
N PHE A 135 5.46 6.06 -15.41
CA PHE A 135 5.42 4.64 -15.74
C PHE A 135 6.44 4.29 -16.81
N HIS A 136 6.55 5.13 -17.85
CA HIS A 136 7.58 4.97 -18.87
C HIS A 136 8.99 5.06 -18.28
N GLY A 137 9.25 6.02 -17.40
CA GLY A 137 10.53 6.18 -16.71
C GLY A 137 10.91 4.98 -15.83
N MET A 138 9.92 4.33 -15.23
CA MET A 138 10.07 3.06 -14.50
C MET A 138 10.30 1.86 -15.42
N GLY A 139 10.05 2.01 -16.73
CA GLY A 139 10.02 0.92 -17.70
C GLY A 139 8.72 0.10 -17.67
N LEU A 140 7.68 0.58 -16.99
CA LEU A 140 6.32 0.05 -17.06
C LEU A 140 5.60 0.55 -18.32
N ASP A 141 4.43 -0.02 -18.61
CA ASP A 141 3.60 0.44 -19.72
C ASP A 141 3.07 1.86 -19.44
N ALA A 142 3.31 2.79 -20.36
CA ALA A 142 2.84 4.16 -20.20
C ALA A 142 1.30 4.23 -20.20
N ASP A 143 0.64 3.37 -20.97
CA ASP A 143 -0.83 3.37 -21.08
C ASP A 143 -1.49 2.94 -19.76
N ASP A 144 -0.80 2.14 -18.96
CA ASP A 144 -1.21 1.80 -17.59
C ASP A 144 -1.20 3.02 -16.66
N GLY A 145 -0.27 3.96 -16.85
CA GLY A 145 -0.27 5.24 -16.13
C GLY A 145 -1.50 6.09 -16.46
N GLU A 146 -1.98 6.05 -17.71
CA GLU A 146 -3.23 6.69 -18.11
C GLU A 146 -4.45 6.00 -17.50
N ARG A 147 -4.53 4.66 -17.58
CA ARG A 147 -5.61 3.87 -16.98
C ARG A 147 -5.74 4.16 -15.49
N PHE A 148 -4.60 4.18 -14.80
CA PHE A 148 -4.52 4.51 -13.38
C PHE A 148 -5.17 5.87 -13.08
N VAL A 149 -4.70 6.94 -13.72
CA VAL A 149 -5.21 8.30 -13.47
C VAL A 149 -6.69 8.43 -13.79
N ARG A 150 -7.16 7.83 -14.88
CA ARG A 150 -8.59 7.84 -15.24
C ARG A 150 -9.43 7.09 -14.22
N ALA A 151 -8.94 5.98 -13.68
CA ALA A 151 -9.66 5.18 -12.69
C ALA A 151 -9.82 5.93 -11.36
N ILE A 152 -8.86 6.79 -11.00
CA ILE A 152 -8.88 7.57 -9.74
C ILE A 152 -9.32 9.04 -9.93
N ASP A 153 -9.83 9.42 -11.11
CA ASP A 153 -10.14 10.81 -11.40
C ASP A 153 -11.22 11.40 -10.47
N GLY A 154 -10.93 12.53 -9.83
CA GLY A 154 -11.83 13.17 -8.89
C GLY A 154 -11.80 12.57 -7.47
N TRP A 155 -10.93 11.58 -7.21
CA TRP A 155 -10.74 11.07 -5.85
C TRP A 155 -10.17 12.18 -4.96
N PRO A 156 -10.77 12.45 -3.80
CA PRO A 156 -10.35 13.58 -2.98
C PRO A 156 -8.94 13.34 -2.39
N PRO A 157 -8.12 14.39 -2.19
CA PRO A 157 -6.70 14.26 -1.86
C PRO A 157 -6.39 13.44 -0.59
N GLU A 158 -7.31 13.40 0.37
CA GLU A 158 -7.20 12.57 1.57
C GLU A 158 -7.19 11.05 1.28
N ARG A 159 -7.49 10.65 0.04
CA ARG A 159 -7.55 9.26 -0.43
C ARG A 159 -6.39 8.84 -1.33
N HIS A 160 -5.29 9.61 -1.36
CA HIS A 160 -4.12 9.24 -2.15
C HIS A 160 -3.58 7.84 -1.77
N VAL A 161 -3.67 7.42 -0.50
CA VAL A 161 -3.28 6.07 -0.07
C VAL A 161 -4.16 4.98 -0.73
N ASP A 162 -5.48 5.20 -0.82
CA ASP A 162 -6.37 4.27 -1.51
C ASP A 162 -6.05 4.22 -3.02
N ALA A 163 -5.65 5.37 -3.59
CA ALA A 163 -5.26 5.46 -4.98
C ALA A 163 -3.96 4.67 -5.22
N ASP A 164 -2.94 4.84 -4.38
CA ASP A 164 -1.72 4.03 -4.43
C ASP A 164 -2.02 2.52 -4.36
N HIS A 165 -2.94 2.10 -3.48
CA HIS A 165 -3.36 0.69 -3.38
C HIS A 165 -3.95 0.17 -4.69
N THR A 166 -4.59 1.02 -5.50
CA THR A 166 -5.12 0.62 -6.80
C THR A 166 -3.98 0.15 -7.70
N GLN A 167 -2.90 0.95 -7.81
CA GLN A 167 -1.73 0.54 -8.60
C GLN A 167 -1.00 -0.64 -7.97
N ALA A 168 -0.88 -0.68 -6.63
CA ALA A 168 -0.22 -1.77 -5.95
C ALA A 168 -0.96 -3.10 -6.15
N TYR A 169 -2.30 -3.07 -6.21
CA TYR A 169 -3.10 -4.24 -6.56
C TYR A 169 -2.83 -4.70 -7.99
N VAL A 170 -2.89 -3.78 -8.97
CA VAL A 170 -2.64 -4.11 -10.38
C VAL A 170 -1.24 -4.70 -10.56
N SER A 171 -0.22 -4.07 -9.97
CA SER A 171 1.15 -4.55 -10.02
C SER A 171 1.30 -5.92 -9.35
N GLY A 172 0.57 -6.16 -8.26
CA GLY A 172 0.53 -7.47 -7.60
C GLY A 172 -0.12 -8.57 -8.44
N VAL A 173 -1.08 -8.22 -9.31
CA VAL A 173 -1.62 -9.15 -10.32
C VAL A 173 -0.55 -9.47 -11.36
N ASP A 174 0.16 -8.47 -11.87
CA ASP A 174 1.22 -8.67 -12.87
C ASP A 174 2.35 -9.54 -12.34
N ILE A 175 2.84 -9.26 -11.14
CA ILE A 175 3.87 -10.06 -10.47
C ILE A 175 3.41 -11.52 -10.33
N ALA A 176 2.16 -11.75 -9.91
CA ALA A 176 1.62 -13.10 -9.77
C ALA A 176 1.52 -13.83 -11.12
N ARG A 177 1.08 -13.15 -12.17
CA ARG A 177 0.97 -13.71 -13.53
C ARG A 177 2.34 -14.05 -14.11
N GLU A 178 3.31 -13.15 -13.97
CA GLU A 178 4.68 -13.34 -14.43
C GLU A 178 5.32 -14.56 -13.76
N LYS A 179 5.17 -14.69 -12.44
CA LYS A 179 5.63 -15.87 -11.69
C LYS A 179 4.96 -17.17 -12.11
N ALA A 180 3.69 -17.11 -12.49
CA ALA A 180 2.93 -18.25 -12.99
C ALA A 180 3.20 -18.56 -14.49
N GLY A 181 4.00 -17.73 -15.17
CA GLY A 181 4.25 -17.88 -16.62
C GLY A 181 3.01 -17.62 -17.49
N LEU A 182 2.03 -16.88 -16.96
CA LEU A 182 0.81 -16.53 -17.69
C LEU A 182 1.08 -15.38 -18.68
N PRO A 183 0.36 -15.34 -19.82
CA PRO A 183 0.52 -14.23 -20.76
C PRO A 183 0.08 -12.89 -20.15
N PRO A 184 0.59 -11.76 -20.63
CA PRO A 184 0.08 -10.44 -20.24
C PRO A 184 -1.43 -10.32 -20.50
N LEU A 185 -2.10 -9.47 -19.72
CA LEU A 185 -3.50 -9.14 -19.94
C LEU A 185 -3.68 -8.36 -21.24
N THR A 186 -4.81 -8.56 -21.91
CA THR A 186 -5.21 -7.71 -23.04
C THR A 186 -5.63 -6.33 -22.56
N ASP A 187 -5.68 -5.34 -23.45
CA ASP A 187 -6.12 -3.97 -23.09
C ASP A 187 -7.49 -3.95 -22.42
N ALA A 188 -8.47 -4.73 -22.92
CA ALA A 188 -9.79 -4.80 -22.32
C ALA A 188 -9.76 -5.42 -20.90
N GLN A 189 -8.90 -6.41 -20.68
CA GLN A 189 -8.70 -6.99 -19.34
C GLN A 189 -7.97 -6.03 -18.41
N ARG A 190 -7.02 -5.24 -18.93
CA ARG A 190 -6.35 -4.16 -18.19
C ARG A 190 -7.35 -3.10 -17.75
N ASP A 191 -8.19 -2.62 -18.66
CA ASP A 191 -9.23 -1.64 -18.36
C ASP A 191 -10.18 -2.16 -17.27
N GLU A 192 -10.60 -3.43 -17.37
CA GLU A 192 -11.43 -4.07 -16.35
C GLU A 192 -10.70 -4.19 -15.00
N LEU A 193 -9.41 -4.55 -15.01
CA LEU A 193 -8.61 -4.66 -13.80
C LEU A 193 -8.44 -3.31 -13.10
N TYR A 194 -8.11 -2.25 -13.83
CA TYR A 194 -7.97 -0.90 -13.24
C TYR A 194 -9.29 -0.37 -12.70
N ALA A 195 -10.38 -0.49 -13.47
CA ALA A 195 -11.70 -0.07 -13.01
C ALA A 195 -12.11 -0.85 -11.75
N GLY A 196 -11.94 -2.17 -11.76
CA GLY A 196 -12.30 -3.04 -10.65
C GLY A 196 -11.43 -2.84 -9.40
N ALA A 197 -10.13 -2.62 -9.56
CA ALA A 197 -9.22 -2.30 -8.46
C ALA A 197 -9.59 -0.95 -7.83
N ALA A 198 -9.85 0.07 -8.66
CA ALA A 198 -10.29 1.37 -8.19
C ALA A 198 -11.66 1.30 -7.47
N GLU A 199 -12.62 0.51 -7.96
CA GLU A 199 -13.88 0.23 -7.25
C GLU A 199 -13.65 -0.37 -5.87
N ARG A 200 -12.79 -1.38 -5.78
CA ARG A 200 -12.47 -2.05 -4.53
C ARG A 200 -11.82 -1.09 -3.52
N GLU A 201 -10.78 -0.35 -3.93
CA GLU A 201 -10.08 0.57 -3.03
C GLU A 201 -10.93 1.80 -2.69
N ALA A 202 -11.73 2.30 -3.64
CA ALA A 202 -12.72 3.34 -3.38
C ALA A 202 -13.71 2.88 -2.29
N ALA A 203 -14.17 1.63 -2.34
CA ALA A 203 -15.06 1.07 -1.35
C ALA A 203 -14.37 0.88 0.01
N LEU A 204 -13.18 0.30 0.04
CA LEU A 204 -12.43 0.06 1.28
C LEU A 204 -12.11 1.35 2.05
N GLY A 205 -11.70 2.41 1.36
CA GLY A 205 -11.43 3.69 2.02
C GLY A 205 -12.68 4.31 2.65
N ILE A 206 -13.84 4.22 1.97
CA ILE A 206 -15.13 4.70 2.52
C ILE A 206 -15.56 3.83 3.72
N GLN A 207 -15.38 2.51 3.63
CA GLN A 207 -15.70 1.57 4.71
C GLN A 207 -14.86 1.84 5.95
N ARG A 208 -13.54 2.05 5.79
CA ARG A 208 -12.57 2.28 6.88
C ARG A 208 -12.64 3.68 7.47
N GLY A 209 -13.09 4.67 6.69
CA GLY A 209 -13.21 6.06 7.10
C GLY A 209 -14.65 6.43 7.45
N PRO A 210 -15.37 7.15 6.57
CA PRO A 210 -16.65 7.78 6.92
C PRO A 210 -17.76 6.81 7.33
N LEU A 211 -17.81 5.57 6.81
CA LEU A 211 -18.80 4.59 7.28
C LEU A 211 -18.45 4.00 8.65
N ALA A 212 -17.16 3.81 8.96
CA ALA A 212 -16.75 3.45 10.32
C ALA A 212 -17.11 4.54 11.33
N ASP A 213 -16.95 5.82 10.95
CA ASP A 213 -17.36 6.95 11.79
C ASP A 213 -18.88 7.01 11.96
N TYR A 214 -19.64 6.75 10.88
CA TYR A 214 -21.11 6.64 10.95
C TYR A 214 -21.54 5.55 11.94
N ALA A 215 -20.94 4.37 11.88
CA ALA A 215 -21.27 3.24 12.76
C ALA A 215 -20.93 3.52 14.23
N LYS A 216 -19.85 4.25 14.51
CA LYS A 216 -19.40 4.60 15.87
C LYS A 216 -20.12 5.81 16.46
N ALA A 217 -20.68 6.68 15.64
CA ALA A 217 -21.31 7.92 16.10
C ALA A 217 -22.59 7.62 16.92
N GLU A 218 -22.67 8.17 18.12
CA GLU A 218 -23.86 8.08 18.98
C GLU A 218 -24.88 9.22 18.71
N SER A 219 -24.41 10.36 18.21
CA SER A 219 -25.25 11.53 17.90
C SER A 219 -25.87 11.44 16.50
N PRO A 220 -27.19 11.69 16.35
CA PRO A 220 -27.84 11.76 15.03
C PRO A 220 -27.20 12.77 14.09
N PHE A 221 -26.76 13.93 14.60
CA PHE A 221 -26.08 14.94 13.79
C PHE A 221 -24.73 14.44 13.25
N LEU A 222 -23.94 13.77 14.09
CA LEU A 222 -22.65 13.22 13.67
C LEU A 222 -22.80 12.08 12.67
N ARG A 223 -23.84 11.24 12.83
CA ARG A 223 -24.21 10.22 11.82
C ARG A 223 -24.54 10.85 10.48
N MET A 224 -25.40 11.87 10.47
CA MET A 224 -25.75 12.59 9.24
C MET A 224 -24.52 13.17 8.54
N MET A 225 -23.61 13.81 9.29
CA MET A 225 -22.37 14.37 8.74
C MET A 225 -21.42 13.29 8.17
N ALA A 226 -21.28 12.17 8.89
CA ALA A 226 -20.45 11.05 8.44
C ALA A 226 -21.00 10.42 7.14
N LEU A 227 -22.32 10.22 7.05
CA LEU A 227 -22.98 9.73 5.84
C LEU A 227 -22.83 10.71 4.68
N ALA A 228 -23.09 12.01 4.90
CA ALA A 228 -22.96 13.02 3.86
C ALA A 228 -21.54 13.07 3.29
N ARG A 229 -20.51 12.93 4.13
CA ARG A 229 -19.12 12.79 3.69
C ARG A 229 -18.92 11.51 2.88
N ALA A 230 -19.45 10.36 3.32
CA ALA A 230 -19.35 9.11 2.56
C ALA A 230 -19.97 9.23 1.16
N GLU A 231 -21.19 9.80 1.07
CA GLU A 231 -21.89 10.02 -0.20
C GLU A 231 -21.14 11.00 -1.11
N ALA A 232 -20.64 12.10 -0.55
CA ALA A 232 -19.86 13.07 -1.31
C ALA A 232 -18.55 12.45 -1.85
N GLN A 233 -17.83 11.71 -1.01
CA GLN A 233 -16.60 11.02 -1.43
C GLN A 233 -16.88 9.96 -2.49
N TRP A 234 -17.98 9.22 -2.38
CA TRP A 234 -18.37 8.23 -3.39
C TRP A 234 -18.76 8.90 -4.71
N ALA A 235 -19.64 9.91 -4.68
CA ALA A 235 -20.11 10.60 -5.88
C ALA A 235 -18.99 11.35 -6.64
N ALA A 236 -17.92 11.74 -5.95
CA ALA A 236 -16.75 12.37 -6.55
C ALA A 236 -15.94 11.41 -7.45
N THR A 237 -16.04 10.09 -7.25
CA THR A 237 -15.28 9.11 -8.03
C THR A 237 -16.04 8.61 -9.27
N PRO A 238 -15.35 8.08 -10.29
CA PRO A 238 -16.01 7.46 -11.44
C PRO A 238 -16.95 6.32 -11.01
N GLN A 239 -16.55 5.58 -9.98
CA GLN A 239 -17.27 4.43 -9.45
C GLN A 239 -18.59 4.83 -8.79
N GLY A 240 -18.59 5.89 -7.97
CA GLY A 240 -19.84 6.34 -7.35
C GLY A 240 -20.77 7.08 -8.31
N ARG A 241 -20.26 7.68 -9.39
CA ARG A 241 -21.10 8.15 -10.49
C ARG A 241 -21.80 7.00 -11.21
N ALA A 242 -21.15 5.86 -11.38
CA ALA A 242 -21.74 4.66 -11.96
C ALA A 242 -22.76 3.97 -11.02
N HIS A 243 -22.56 4.10 -9.71
CA HIS A 243 -23.35 3.43 -8.68
C HIS A 243 -23.84 4.39 -7.59
N PRO A 244 -24.73 5.34 -7.90
CA PRO A 244 -25.22 6.30 -6.91
C PRO A 244 -26.05 5.59 -5.82
N PRO A 245 -25.90 5.98 -4.54
CA PRO A 245 -26.73 5.45 -3.46
C PRO A 245 -28.17 5.93 -3.62
N SER A 246 -29.12 5.10 -3.22
CA SER A 246 -30.56 5.35 -3.33
C SER A 246 -31.23 5.43 -1.96
N GLY A 247 -32.35 6.13 -1.87
CA GLY A 247 -33.14 6.25 -0.64
C GLY A 247 -33.65 7.67 -0.39
N ASN A 248 -34.75 7.78 0.34
CA ASN A 248 -35.38 9.06 0.69
C ASN A 248 -35.02 9.50 2.12
N THR A 249 -34.63 8.56 2.98
CA THR A 249 -34.19 8.84 4.37
C THR A 249 -32.67 8.72 4.52
N VAL A 250 -32.13 9.17 5.66
CA VAL A 250 -30.71 8.99 6.00
C VAL A 250 -30.38 7.51 6.14
N GLU A 251 -31.28 6.74 6.77
CA GLU A 251 -31.12 5.32 7.04
C GLU A 251 -31.17 4.48 5.76
N GLU A 252 -32.09 4.80 4.84
CA GLU A 252 -32.19 4.14 3.53
C GLU A 252 -30.94 4.38 2.69
N ARG A 253 -30.45 5.63 2.66
CA ARG A 253 -29.23 5.98 1.92
C ARG A 253 -28.00 5.32 2.54
N ALA A 254 -27.90 5.29 3.87
CA ALA A 254 -26.83 4.58 4.57
C ALA A 254 -26.84 3.07 4.28
N ALA A 255 -28.02 2.44 4.26
CA ALA A 255 -28.16 1.03 3.94
C ALA A 255 -27.80 0.75 2.47
N SER A 256 -28.26 1.60 1.55
CA SER A 256 -27.94 1.49 0.12
C SER A 256 -26.44 1.65 -0.12
N LEU A 257 -25.80 2.65 0.47
CA LEU A 257 -24.37 2.87 0.32
C LEU A 257 -23.56 1.73 0.94
N THR A 258 -23.90 1.31 2.17
CA THR A 258 -23.23 0.16 2.83
C THR A 258 -23.30 -1.10 1.96
N ALA A 259 -24.46 -1.41 1.37
CA ALA A 259 -24.62 -2.58 0.51
C ALA A 259 -23.74 -2.52 -0.75
N ILE A 260 -23.63 -1.35 -1.39
CA ILE A 260 -22.73 -1.14 -2.54
C ILE A 260 -21.27 -1.35 -2.10
N ILE A 261 -20.87 -0.70 -1.01
CA ILE A 261 -19.50 -0.70 -0.52
C ILE A 261 -19.08 -2.10 -0.08
N ASP A 262 -19.91 -2.82 0.67
CA ASP A 262 -19.60 -4.19 1.11
C ASP A 262 -19.45 -5.15 -0.07
N LYS A 263 -20.30 -5.00 -1.10
CA LYS A 263 -20.17 -5.78 -2.33
C LYS A 263 -18.82 -5.54 -3.01
N LEU A 264 -18.43 -4.29 -3.21
CA LEU A 264 -17.20 -3.94 -3.93
C LEU A 264 -15.93 -4.21 -3.10
N ALA A 265 -16.00 -4.06 -1.78
CA ALA A 265 -14.88 -4.31 -0.88
C ALA A 265 -14.59 -5.80 -0.66
N SER A 266 -15.62 -6.65 -0.69
CA SER A 266 -15.51 -8.10 -0.47
C SER A 266 -15.08 -8.88 -1.71
N GLU A 267 -15.02 -8.22 -2.87
CA GLU A 267 -14.95 -8.89 -4.16
C GLU A 267 -13.56 -9.46 -4.47
N ASP A 268 -13.43 -10.78 -4.24
CA ASP A 268 -12.41 -11.67 -4.80
C ASP A 268 -12.54 -11.84 -6.33
N ARG A 269 -13.47 -11.12 -6.99
CA ARG A 269 -13.73 -11.22 -8.44
C ARG A 269 -12.51 -10.91 -9.31
N LEU A 270 -11.54 -10.18 -8.76
CA LEU A 270 -10.30 -9.81 -9.42
C LEU A 270 -9.24 -10.93 -9.35
N LEU A 271 -9.43 -11.96 -8.52
CA LEU A 271 -8.56 -13.15 -8.51
C LEU A 271 -8.55 -13.86 -9.86
N LYS A 272 -9.61 -13.71 -10.67
CA LYS A 272 -9.66 -14.25 -12.03
C LYS A 272 -8.50 -13.77 -12.90
N PHE A 273 -7.89 -12.63 -12.59
CA PHE A 273 -6.73 -12.12 -13.31
C PHE A 273 -5.40 -12.70 -12.81
N LYS A 274 -5.37 -13.35 -11.65
CA LYS A 274 -4.14 -13.98 -11.11
C LYS A 274 -3.91 -15.41 -11.60
N SER A 275 -4.95 -16.07 -12.09
CA SER A 275 -4.93 -17.46 -12.60
C SER A 275 -5.04 -17.55 -14.12
#